data_AF-A0A1H3KQQ0-F1
#
_entry.id   AF-A0A1H3KQQ0-F1
#
_cell.length_a   1.000
_cell.length_b   1.000
_cell.length_c   1.000
_cell.angle_alpha   90.00
_cell.angle_beta   90.00
_cell.angle_gamma   90.00
#
_symmetry.space_group_name_H-M   'P 1'
#
loop_
_entity.id
_entity.type
_entity.pdbx_description
1 polymer ?
#
loop_
_entity_poly.entity_id
_entity_poly.type
_entity_poly.pdbx_seq_one_letter_code
_entity_poly.pdbx_strand_id
1 'polypeptide(L)'
;MTTAPTPLAGVSAIQPKSPAAGSGWARADHILAMAHELDAMGYPWQAWAHQENGLLVISAVEKPDPEPGEFDAGPEYHLSISAMGNRCSSADAMWALGQFDLADAKEDNHVPSGRVRNFWRPVADRLSGLECPCQDSEPTMREDKGDFIWRGAPR
;
A
#
# COMPACT_ATOMS: atom_id res chain seq x y z
N MET A 1 -11.64 36.38 -19.13
CA MET A 1 -10.70 35.25 -19.10
C MET A 1 -10.19 35.16 -17.67
N THR A 2 -10.80 34.31 -16.85
CA THR A 2 -10.47 34.17 -15.44
C THR A 2 -9.46 33.04 -15.32
N THR A 3 -8.21 33.38 -15.02
CA THR A 3 -7.18 32.40 -14.67
C THR A 3 -7.56 31.76 -13.34
N ALA A 4 -7.81 30.45 -13.37
CA ALA A 4 -7.94 29.66 -12.15
C ALA A 4 -6.61 29.70 -11.38
N PRO A 5 -6.63 29.81 -10.04
CA PRO A 5 -5.41 29.79 -9.25
C PRO A 5 -4.75 28.41 -9.34
N THR A 6 -3.45 28.39 -9.62
CA THR A 6 -2.61 27.21 -9.47
C THR A 6 -2.64 26.79 -7.99
N PRO A 7 -3.03 25.55 -7.66
CA PRO A 7 -2.96 25.10 -6.28
C PRO A 7 -1.49 25.07 -5.86
N LEU A 8 -1.18 25.81 -4.79
CA LEU A 8 0.07 25.66 -4.07
C LEU A 8 0.07 24.24 -3.50
N ALA A 9 0.91 23.36 -4.05
CA ALA A 9 1.14 22.03 -3.49
C ALA A 9 1.68 22.20 -2.06
N GLY A 10 0.79 22.07 -1.08
CA GLY A 10 1.19 21.96 0.32
C GLY A 10 2.09 20.73 0.43
N VAL A 11 3.31 20.91 0.91
CA VAL A 11 4.17 19.78 1.27
C VAL A 11 3.43 19.02 2.35
N SER A 12 2.92 17.82 2.04
CA SER A 12 2.34 16.95 3.06
C SER A 12 3.34 16.78 4.19
N ALA A 13 2.93 17.01 5.44
CA ALA A 13 3.81 16.85 6.59
C ALA A 13 4.28 15.39 6.76
N ILE A 14 3.51 14.43 6.21
CA ILE A 14 3.81 13.00 6.22
C ILE A 14 4.09 12.58 4.78
N GLN A 15 5.26 11.99 4.55
CA GLN A 15 5.71 11.54 3.24
C GLN A 15 5.62 10.01 3.14
N PRO A 16 5.43 9.44 1.93
CA PRO A 16 5.52 8.01 1.71
C PRO A 16 6.85 7.44 2.21
N LYS A 17 6.84 6.18 2.64
CA LYS A 17 8.05 5.49 3.06
C LYS A 17 8.97 5.28 1.85
N SER A 18 10.26 5.41 2.10
CA SER A 18 11.31 5.05 1.14
C SER A 18 12.09 3.87 1.69
N PRO A 19 12.64 3.01 0.82
CA PRO A 19 13.44 1.88 1.28
C PRO A 19 14.75 2.37 1.92
N ALA A 20 15.35 1.54 2.77
CA ALA A 20 16.65 1.83 3.39
C ALA A 20 17.72 2.19 2.34
N ALA A 21 18.58 3.17 2.62
CA ALA A 21 19.63 3.57 1.68
C ALA A 21 20.60 2.40 1.36
N GLY A 22 20.94 2.22 0.09
CA GLY A 22 21.86 1.17 -0.35
C GLY A 22 21.27 -0.25 -0.43
N SER A 23 19.95 -0.41 -0.23
CA SER A 23 19.25 -1.71 -0.29
C SER A 23 18.92 -2.21 -1.72
N GLY A 24 19.58 -1.66 -2.75
CA GLY A 24 19.37 -2.08 -4.15
C GLY A 24 18.11 -1.52 -4.83
N TRP A 25 17.28 -0.74 -4.12
CA TRP A 25 16.10 -0.10 -4.69
C TRP A 25 16.45 1.14 -5.50
N ALA A 26 15.82 1.28 -6.66
CA ALA A 26 15.89 2.46 -7.50
C ALA A 26 14.52 3.11 -7.66
N ARG A 27 14.50 4.43 -7.84
CA ARG A 27 13.27 5.16 -8.19
C ARG A 27 12.71 4.64 -9.50
N ALA A 28 11.42 4.29 -9.50
CA ALA A 28 10.73 3.75 -10.67
C ALA A 28 10.01 4.84 -11.45
N ASP A 29 10.73 5.88 -11.86
CA ASP A 29 10.16 7.03 -12.59
C ASP A 29 9.57 6.63 -13.96
N HIS A 30 9.89 5.44 -14.47
CA HIS A 30 9.27 4.92 -15.70
C HIS A 30 7.76 4.62 -15.53
N ILE A 31 7.25 4.55 -14.30
CA ILE A 31 5.81 4.40 -13.99
C ILE A 31 5.03 5.70 -14.20
N LEU A 32 5.69 6.80 -14.59
CA LEU A 32 5.05 8.07 -14.91
C LEU A 32 3.88 7.97 -15.90
N ALA A 33 3.80 6.92 -16.74
CA ALA A 33 2.63 6.67 -17.59
C ALA A 33 1.33 6.46 -16.78
N MET A 34 1.42 5.91 -15.56
CA MET A 34 0.32 5.77 -14.61
C MET A 34 0.25 6.90 -13.58
N ALA A 35 1.20 7.84 -13.58
CA ALA A 35 1.24 8.92 -12.60
C ALA A 35 -0.04 9.75 -12.60
N HIS A 36 -0.67 9.96 -13.76
CA HIS A 36 -1.94 10.70 -13.82
C HIS A 36 -3.05 10.04 -12.99
N GLU A 37 -3.16 8.71 -12.99
CA GLU A 37 -4.18 7.99 -12.21
C GLU A 37 -3.86 8.06 -10.71
N LEU A 38 -2.59 7.91 -10.35
CA LEU A 38 -2.14 8.01 -8.96
C LEU A 38 -2.28 9.43 -8.41
N ASP A 39 -1.91 10.44 -9.20
CA ASP A 39 -2.05 11.86 -8.85
C ASP A 39 -3.51 12.26 -8.70
N ALA A 40 -4.41 11.68 -9.52
CA ALA A 40 -5.85 11.92 -9.41
C ALA A 40 -6.45 11.43 -8.10
N MET A 41 -5.81 10.48 -7.40
CA MET A 41 -6.21 10.07 -6.05
C MET A 41 -5.90 11.13 -4.98
N GLY A 42 -5.04 12.12 -5.29
CA GLY A 42 -4.76 13.25 -4.40
C GLY A 42 -3.85 12.95 -3.22
N TYR A 43 -3.23 11.76 -3.17
CA TYR A 43 -2.33 11.33 -2.11
C TYR A 43 -0.88 11.38 -2.56
N PRO A 44 0.07 11.76 -1.69
CA PRO A 44 1.49 11.69 -2.02
C PRO A 44 1.89 10.21 -2.19
N TRP A 45 2.66 9.93 -3.24
CA TRP A 45 3.11 8.58 -3.55
C TRP A 45 4.54 8.56 -4.11
N GLN A 46 5.13 7.37 -4.11
CA GLN A 46 6.49 7.10 -4.53
C GLN A 46 6.59 5.68 -5.11
N ALA A 47 7.13 5.53 -6.31
CA ALA A 47 7.39 4.21 -6.88
C ALA A 47 8.88 3.83 -6.80
N TRP A 48 9.14 2.55 -6.56
CA TRP A 48 10.46 1.95 -6.39
C TRP A 48 10.53 0.58 -7.06
N ALA A 49 11.66 0.26 -7.67
CA ALA A 49 11.92 -1.05 -8.26
C ALA A 49 13.18 -1.67 -7.65
N HIS A 50 13.12 -2.96 -7.34
CA HIS A 50 14.27 -3.77 -6.93
C HIS A 50 14.55 -4.81 -8.02
N GLN A 51 15.50 -4.50 -8.90
CA GLN A 51 15.74 -5.30 -10.11
C GLN A 51 16.17 -6.74 -9.80
N GLU A 52 17.00 -6.94 -8.77
CA GLU A 52 17.52 -8.27 -8.42
C GLU A 52 16.41 -9.25 -7.98
N ASN A 53 15.39 -8.75 -7.27
CA ASN A 53 14.24 -9.56 -6.85
C ASN A 53 13.05 -9.42 -7.80
N GLY A 54 13.17 -8.63 -8.87
CA GLY A 54 12.07 -8.35 -9.80
C GLY A 54 10.86 -7.67 -9.16
N LEU A 55 11.05 -6.96 -8.04
CA LEU A 55 9.96 -6.34 -7.29
C LEU A 55 9.70 -4.90 -7.73
N LEU A 56 8.43 -4.53 -7.67
CA LEU A 56 7.96 -3.18 -7.86
C LEU A 56 7.04 -2.79 -6.71
N VAL A 57 7.31 -1.64 -6.11
CA VAL A 57 6.59 -1.09 -4.96
C VAL A 57 6.05 0.29 -5.28
N ILE A 58 4.78 0.52 -4.96
CA ILE A 58 4.21 1.85 -4.80
C ILE A 58 4.02 2.08 -3.30
N SER A 59 4.64 3.14 -2.78
CA SER A 59 4.43 3.62 -1.42
C SER A 59 3.61 4.90 -1.45
N ALA A 60 2.58 4.99 -0.63
CA ALA A 60 1.74 6.17 -0.51
C ALA A 60 1.42 6.48 0.96
N VAL A 61 0.91 7.69 1.19
CA VAL A 61 0.23 8.05 2.44
C VAL A 61 -1.19 8.42 2.08
N GLU A 62 -2.13 7.58 2.48
CA GLU A 62 -3.53 7.69 2.10
C GLU A 62 -4.39 7.87 3.35
N LYS A 63 -5.58 8.45 3.19
CA LYS A 63 -6.62 8.37 4.22
C LYS A 63 -7.78 7.56 3.63
N PRO A 64 -7.84 6.23 3.86
CA PRO A 64 -8.98 5.46 3.42
C PRO A 64 -10.24 5.94 4.15
N ASP A 65 -11.37 5.93 3.45
CA ASP A 65 -12.66 6.07 4.11
C ASP A 65 -12.96 4.77 4.85
N PRO A 66 -13.24 4.80 6.17
CA PRO A 66 -13.50 3.59 6.93
C PRO A 66 -14.80 2.93 6.45
N GLU A 67 -14.84 1.60 6.41
CA GLU A 67 -16.09 0.89 6.11
C GLU A 67 -17.11 1.05 7.26
N PRO A 68 -18.42 0.84 7.01
CA PRO A 68 -19.43 0.92 8.06
C PRO A 68 -19.13 -0.01 9.23
N GLY A 69 -18.83 0.58 10.40
CA GLY A 69 -18.50 -0.17 11.62
C GLY A 69 -17.01 -0.28 11.90
N GLU A 70 -16.15 0.22 11.00
CA GLU A 70 -14.72 0.30 11.21
C GLU A 70 -14.29 1.58 11.93
N PHE A 71 -13.09 1.52 12.50
CA PHE A 71 -12.46 2.62 13.20
C PHE A 71 -11.71 3.52 12.21
N ASP A 72 -11.94 4.84 12.21
CA ASP A 72 -11.13 5.79 11.44
C ASP A 72 -9.72 5.88 12.05
N ALA A 73 -8.77 5.18 11.44
CA ALA A 73 -7.36 5.17 11.86
C ALA A 73 -6.61 6.47 11.50
N GLY A 74 -7.24 7.37 10.74
CA GLY A 74 -6.61 8.55 10.18
C GLY A 74 -5.73 8.19 8.96
N PRO A 75 -4.69 8.99 8.68
CA PRO A 75 -3.75 8.67 7.59
C PRO A 75 -2.98 7.38 7.85
N GLU A 76 -2.75 6.61 6.80
CA GLU A 76 -2.06 5.33 6.81
C GLU A 76 -0.96 5.30 5.74
N TYR A 77 0.14 4.62 6.05
CA TYR A 77 1.09 4.20 5.03
C TYR A 77 0.49 3.05 4.24
N HIS A 78 0.49 3.17 2.92
CA HIS A 78 0.07 2.12 1.99
C HIS A 78 1.28 1.65 1.17
N LEU A 79 1.49 0.33 1.12
CA LEU A 79 2.53 -0.30 0.30
C LEU A 79 1.91 -1.35 -0.62
N SER A 80 1.88 -1.09 -1.92
CA SER A 80 1.47 -2.04 -2.95
C SER A 80 2.68 -2.71 -3.56
N ILE A 81 2.74 -4.05 -3.55
CA ILE A 81 3.93 -4.84 -3.90
C ILE A 81 3.59 -5.88 -4.97
N SER A 82 4.34 -5.84 -6.07
CA SER A 82 4.25 -6.82 -7.16
C SER A 82 5.61 -7.40 -7.50
N ALA A 83 5.63 -8.59 -8.12
CA ALA A 83 6.80 -9.24 -8.66
C ALA A 83 6.59 -9.46 -10.16
N MET A 84 7.43 -8.83 -11.00
CA MET A 84 7.37 -8.96 -12.46
C MET A 84 5.96 -8.77 -13.04
N GLY A 85 5.21 -7.79 -12.52
CA GLY A 85 3.84 -7.46 -12.95
C GLY A 85 2.75 -8.42 -12.44
N ASN A 86 3.08 -9.33 -11.53
CA ASN A 86 2.16 -10.28 -10.90
C ASN A 86 2.23 -10.20 -9.37
N ARG A 87 1.38 -10.96 -8.69
CA ARG A 87 1.38 -11.05 -7.23
C ARG A 87 2.73 -11.60 -6.76
N CYS A 88 3.35 -10.92 -5.81
CA CYS A 88 4.56 -11.42 -5.17
C CYS A 88 4.25 -12.49 -4.11
N SER A 89 5.26 -13.28 -3.73
CA SER A 89 5.10 -14.24 -2.63
C SER A 89 4.98 -13.52 -1.29
N SER A 90 4.43 -14.19 -0.25
CA SER A 90 4.45 -13.61 1.10
C SER A 90 5.86 -13.31 1.59
N ALA A 91 6.84 -14.14 1.22
CA ALA A 91 8.24 -13.92 1.61
C ALA A 91 8.82 -12.64 1.00
N ASP A 92 8.55 -12.39 -0.30
CA ASP A 92 8.96 -11.17 -0.97
C ASP A 92 8.29 -9.94 -0.37
N ALA A 93 6.99 -10.06 -0.07
CA ALA A 93 6.22 -8.98 0.55
C ALA A 93 6.78 -8.62 1.93
N MET A 94 7.00 -9.62 2.81
CA MET A 94 7.56 -9.40 4.14
C MET A 94 8.98 -8.83 4.08
N TRP A 95 9.80 -9.28 3.13
CA TRP A 95 11.13 -8.71 2.91
C TRP A 95 11.05 -7.23 2.52
N ALA A 96 10.19 -6.90 1.55
CA ALA A 96 10.00 -5.52 1.09
C ALA A 96 9.45 -4.62 2.22
N LEU A 97 8.46 -5.07 2.99
CA LEU A 97 7.96 -4.34 4.16
C LEU A 97 9.07 -4.00 5.16
N GLY A 98 10.00 -4.94 5.40
CA GLY A 98 11.18 -4.70 6.22
C GLY A 98 12.09 -3.61 5.66
N GLN A 99 12.27 -3.53 4.34
CA GLN A 99 13.09 -2.48 3.71
C GLN A 99 12.46 -1.09 3.82
N PHE A 100 11.13 -1.00 3.92
CA PHE A 100 10.36 0.25 4.00
C PHE A 100 9.97 0.63 5.44
N ASP A 101 10.48 -0.08 6.47
CA ASP A 101 10.14 0.17 7.88
C ASP A 101 8.63 0.07 8.15
N LEU A 102 8.03 -1.01 7.62
CA LEU A 102 6.59 -1.32 7.68
C LEU A 102 6.34 -2.80 8.02
N ALA A 103 7.25 -3.44 8.78
CA ALA A 103 7.14 -4.87 9.11
C ALA A 103 5.88 -5.24 9.93
N ASP A 104 5.23 -4.25 10.55
CA ASP A 104 3.99 -4.35 11.31
C ASP A 104 2.73 -4.04 10.49
N ALA A 105 2.87 -3.66 9.21
CA ALA A 105 1.75 -3.41 8.31
C ALA A 105 0.90 -4.67 8.09
N LYS A 106 -0.40 -4.47 7.90
CA LYS A 106 -1.37 -5.54 7.72
C LYS A 106 -1.75 -5.64 6.25
N GLU A 107 -1.78 -6.86 5.73
CA GLU A 107 -2.21 -7.10 4.36
C GLU A 107 -3.71 -6.79 4.23
N ASP A 108 -4.04 -6.04 3.18
CA ASP A 108 -5.41 -5.80 2.76
C ASP A 108 -6.08 -7.15 2.46
N ASN A 109 -7.17 -7.42 3.16
CA ASN A 109 -7.89 -8.67 3.07
C ASN A 109 -9.14 -8.56 2.18
N HIS A 110 -9.42 -7.45 1.50
CA HIS A 110 -10.61 -7.27 0.65
C HIS A 110 -10.31 -7.22 -0.85
N VAL A 111 -9.19 -7.81 -1.29
CA VAL A 111 -8.76 -7.80 -2.72
C VAL A 111 -8.95 -9.18 -3.38
N PRO A 112 -10.15 -9.54 -3.88
CA PRO A 112 -10.39 -10.83 -4.51
C PRO A 112 -9.52 -10.99 -5.75
N SER A 113 -8.76 -12.10 -5.82
CA SER A 113 -7.83 -12.37 -6.92
C SER A 113 -6.84 -11.21 -7.20
N GLY A 114 -6.48 -10.44 -6.16
CA GLY A 114 -5.63 -9.25 -6.28
C GLY A 114 -4.29 -9.56 -6.95
N ARG A 115 -3.93 -8.86 -8.02
CA ARG A 115 -2.67 -9.11 -8.75
C ARG A 115 -1.44 -8.49 -8.08
N VAL A 116 -1.66 -7.76 -6.99
CA VAL A 116 -0.68 -7.01 -6.21
C VAL A 116 -1.05 -7.22 -4.75
N ARG A 117 -0.07 -7.28 -3.84
CA ARG A 117 -0.33 -7.33 -2.40
C ARG A 117 -0.29 -5.92 -1.84
N ASN A 118 -1.34 -5.52 -1.13
CA ASN A 118 -1.46 -4.19 -0.53
C ASN A 118 -1.33 -4.32 0.97
N PHE A 119 -0.58 -3.41 1.59
CA PHE A 119 -0.36 -3.41 3.03
C PHE A 119 -0.61 -2.02 3.60
N TRP A 120 -1.31 -1.99 4.74
CA TRP A 120 -1.76 -0.79 5.41
C TRP A 120 -1.19 -0.70 6.82
N ARG A 121 -0.76 0.49 7.22
CA ARG A 121 -0.23 0.76 8.56
C ARG A 121 -0.58 2.18 9.00
N PRO A 122 -1.32 2.38 10.10
CA PRO A 122 -1.64 3.72 10.61
C PRO A 122 -0.39 4.56 10.83
N VAL A 123 -0.38 5.83 10.41
CA VAL A 123 0.76 6.72 10.68
C VAL A 123 0.94 6.95 12.18
N ALA A 124 -0.17 6.95 12.94
CA ALA A 124 -0.13 7.05 14.38
C ALA A 124 0.33 5.72 15.02
N ASP A 125 1.59 5.67 15.47
CA ASP A 125 2.22 4.46 16.04
C ASP A 125 1.41 3.75 17.14
N ARG A 126 0.66 4.52 17.95
CA ARG A 126 -0.20 3.97 19.02
C ARG A 126 -1.34 3.07 18.50
N LEU A 127 -1.63 3.13 17.20
CA LEU A 127 -2.65 2.33 16.52
C LEU A 127 -2.03 1.16 15.74
N SER A 128 -0.70 0.99 15.77
CA SER A 128 -0.06 -0.18 15.18
C SER A 128 -0.56 -1.46 15.87
N GLY A 129 -0.83 -2.49 15.07
CA GLY A 129 -1.38 -3.76 15.54
C GLY A 129 -2.89 -3.77 15.72
N LEU A 130 -3.61 -2.68 15.38
CA LEU A 130 -5.07 -2.72 15.29
C LEU A 130 -5.50 -3.83 14.32
N GLU A 131 -6.38 -4.71 14.79
CA GLU A 131 -6.94 -5.78 13.97
C GLU A 131 -8.32 -5.36 13.44
N CYS A 132 -8.56 -5.61 12.16
CA CYS A 132 -9.86 -5.38 11.54
C CYS A 132 -10.90 -6.36 12.11
N PRO A 133 -12.08 -5.89 12.57
CA PRO A 133 -13.17 -6.76 13.02
C PRO A 133 -13.62 -7.79 11.97
N CYS A 134 -13.47 -7.45 10.68
CA CYS A 134 -13.72 -8.35 9.55
C CYS A 134 -12.96 -9.68 9.65
N GLN A 135 -11.83 -9.71 10.37
CA GLN A 135 -11.04 -10.93 10.53
C GLN A 135 -11.77 -12.04 11.30
N ASP A 136 -12.70 -11.67 12.16
CA ASP A 136 -13.46 -12.62 12.97
C ASP A 136 -14.75 -13.08 12.28
N SER A 137 -15.36 -12.21 11.48
CA SER A 137 -16.70 -12.43 10.92
C SER A 137 -16.73 -12.91 9.47
N GLU A 138 -15.70 -12.61 8.66
CA GLU A 138 -15.77 -12.81 7.22
C GLU A 138 -15.13 -14.11 6.73
N PRO A 139 -15.72 -14.78 5.72
CA PRO A 139 -15.20 -16.03 5.14
C PRO A 139 -13.77 -15.87 4.62
N THR A 140 -12.88 -16.74 5.09
CA THR A 140 -11.49 -16.79 4.66
C THR A 140 -11.35 -17.56 3.35
N MET A 141 -10.83 -16.89 2.32
CA MET A 141 -10.46 -17.46 1.03
C MET A 141 -8.96 -17.66 0.97
N ARG A 142 -8.52 -18.77 0.36
CA ARG A 142 -7.10 -19.14 0.26
C ARG A 142 -6.76 -19.41 -1.20
N GLU A 143 -5.81 -18.65 -1.73
CA GLU A 143 -5.24 -18.81 -3.05
C GLU A 143 -3.76 -19.19 -2.95
N ASP A 144 -3.13 -19.54 -4.06
CA ASP A 144 -1.68 -19.82 -4.12
C ASP A 144 -1.20 -20.85 -3.09
N LYS A 145 -1.97 -21.95 -2.95
CA LYS A 145 -1.73 -23.00 -1.95
C LYS A 145 -1.72 -22.50 -0.50
N GLY A 146 -2.41 -21.38 -0.25
CA GLY A 146 -2.53 -20.75 1.06
C GLY A 146 -1.56 -19.60 1.29
N ASP A 147 -0.74 -19.22 0.31
CA ASP A 147 0.17 -18.06 0.40
C ASP A 147 -0.61 -16.74 0.38
N PHE A 148 -1.72 -16.67 -0.36
CA PHE A 148 -2.57 -15.47 -0.40
C PHE A 148 -3.90 -15.72 0.29
N ILE A 149 -4.26 -14.82 1.20
CA ILE A 149 -5.47 -14.90 2.02
C ILE A 149 -6.24 -13.60 1.86
N TRP A 150 -7.52 -13.73 1.53
CA TRP A 150 -8.45 -12.61 1.49
C TRP A 150 -9.79 -13.04 2.09
N ARG A 151 -10.69 -12.08 2.28
CA ARG A 151 -11.97 -12.23 2.95
C ARG A 151 -13.08 -11.72 2.06
N GLY A 152 -14.11 -12.56 1.91
CA GLY A 152 -15.29 -12.17 1.16
C GLY A 152 -16.15 -11.25 1.98
N ALA A 153 -16.31 -10.01 1.55
CA ALA A 153 -17.26 -9.08 2.15
C ALA A 153 -18.64 -9.77 2.29
N PRO A 154 -19.29 -9.68 3.46
CA PRO A 154 -20.62 -10.25 3.65
C PRO A 154 -21.58 -9.55 2.68
N ARG A 155 -22.43 -10.35 2.03
CA ARG A 155 -23.47 -9.83 1.12
C ARG A 155 -24.53 -9.02 1.85
#